data_AF-A0A2N9MC09-F1
#
_entry.id   AF-A0A2N9MC09-F1
#
_cell.length_a   1.000
_cell.length_b   1.000
_cell.length_c   1.000
_cell.angle_alpha   90.00
_cell.angle_beta   90.00
_cell.angle_gamma   90.00
#
_symmetry.space_group_name_H-M   'P 1'
#
loop_
_entity.id
_entity.type
_entity.pdbx_description
1 polymer ?
#
loop_
_entity_poly.entity_id
_entity_poly.type
_entity_poly.pdbx_seq_one_letter_code
_entity_poly.pdbx_strand_id
1 'polypeptide(L)'
;MTITIEIPEELVRQFVPEGQDPNRAALEPIALEGYRSDRLTVGGVRELLRFDTLMEVDALLKEHGAFLNYTLEDLRQDCEVARQVAERV
;
A
#
# COMPACT_ATOMS: atom_id res chain seq x y z
N MET A 1 -10.58 7.81 -15.27
CA MET A 1 -11.30 6.63 -15.80
C MET A 1 -12.34 6.22 -14.77
N THR A 2 -13.53 5.80 -15.18
CA THR A 2 -14.59 5.31 -14.28
C THR A 2 -14.79 3.82 -14.53
N ILE A 3 -14.74 3.00 -13.47
CA ILE A 3 -15.02 1.57 -13.51
C ILE A 3 -16.24 1.32 -12.64
N THR A 4 -17.23 0.60 -13.14
CA THR A 4 -18.42 0.19 -12.39
C THR A 4 -18.32 -1.31 -12.09
N ILE A 5 -18.55 -1.69 -10.83
CA ILE A 5 -18.53 -3.08 -10.37
C ILE A 5 -19.91 -3.38 -9.80
N GLU A 6 -20.54 -4.45 -10.28
CA GLU A 6 -21.81 -4.93 -9.74
C GLU A 6 -21.53 -6.11 -8.80
N ILE A 7 -22.03 -6.00 -7.57
CA ILE A 7 -21.91 -7.04 -6.54
C ILE A 7 -23.33 -7.49 -6.17
N PRO A 8 -23.62 -8.81 -6.15
CA PRO A 8 -24.89 -9.32 -5.67
C PRO A 8 -25.19 -8.83 -4.25
N GLU A 9 -26.44 -8.45 -3.97
CA GLU A 9 -26.82 -7.79 -2.71
C GLU A 9 -26.52 -8.65 -1.48
N GLU A 10 -26.65 -9.97 -1.61
CA GLU A 10 -26.31 -10.95 -0.58
C GLU A 10 -24.81 -10.99 -0.23
N LEU A 11 -23.94 -10.53 -1.14
CA LEU A 11 -22.49 -10.47 -0.94
C LEU A 11 -22.00 -9.09 -0.52
N VAL A 12 -22.81 -8.02 -0.65
CA VAL A 12 -22.39 -6.65 -0.35
C VAL A 12 -21.77 -6.54 1.05
N ARG A 13 -22.39 -7.16 2.06
CA ARG A 13 -21.88 -7.12 3.45
C ARG A 13 -20.55 -7.83 3.66
N GLN A 14 -20.15 -8.72 2.76
CA GLN A 14 -18.87 -9.43 2.82
C GLN A 14 -17.72 -8.55 2.30
N PHE A 15 -18.03 -7.61 1.40
CA PHE A 15 -17.04 -6.72 0.78
C PHE A 15 -17.05 -5.31 1.36
N VAL A 16 -18.22 -4.83 1.77
CA VAL A 16 -18.42 -3.48 2.32
C VAL A 16 -19.01 -3.64 3.73
N PRO A 17 -18.18 -3.60 4.77
CA PRO A 17 -18.63 -3.57 6.15
C PRO A 17 -19.61 -2.42 6.40
N GLU A 18 -20.52 -2.62 7.35
CA GLU A 18 -21.53 -1.61 7.69
C GLU A 18 -20.85 -0.31 8.18
N GLY A 19 -21.19 0.82 7.54
CA GLY A 19 -20.61 2.13 7.86
C GLY A 19 -19.30 2.46 7.13
N GLN A 20 -18.75 1.56 6.32
CA GLN A 20 -17.58 1.86 5.48
C GLN A 20 -18.00 2.42 4.11
N ASP A 21 -17.19 3.33 3.57
CA ASP A 21 -17.38 3.83 2.20
C ASP A 21 -17.16 2.70 1.18
N PRO A 22 -18.13 2.40 0.28
CA PRO A 22 -18.01 1.32 -0.70
C PRO A 22 -16.83 1.47 -1.66
N ASN A 23 -16.48 2.70 -2.05
CA ASN A 23 -15.33 2.92 -2.93
C ASN A 23 -14.04 2.58 -2.20
N ARG A 24 -13.94 2.99 -0.93
CA ARG A 24 -12.77 2.69 -0.10
C ARG A 24 -12.62 1.18 0.11
N ALA A 25 -13.70 0.50 0.47
CA ALA A 25 -13.73 -0.95 0.65
C ALA A 25 -13.36 -1.72 -0.63
N ALA A 26 -13.76 -1.21 -1.80
CA ALA A 26 -13.40 -1.82 -3.09
C ALA A 26 -11.95 -1.55 -3.51
N LEU A 27 -11.42 -0.35 -3.24
CA LEU A 27 -10.09 0.07 -3.69
C LEU A 27 -8.95 -0.37 -2.77
N GLU A 28 -9.19 -0.50 -1.46
CA GLU A 28 -8.15 -0.90 -0.49
C GLU A 28 -7.48 -2.23 -0.85
N PRO A 29 -8.22 -3.32 -1.16
CA PRO A 29 -7.61 -4.58 -1.57
C PRO A 29 -6.79 -4.47 -2.86
N ILE A 30 -7.25 -3.66 -3.81
CA ILE A 30 -6.56 -3.42 -5.09
C ILE A 30 -5.24 -2.68 -4.86
N ALA A 31 -5.27 -1.64 -4.02
CA ALA A 31 -4.10 -0.87 -3.67
C ALA A 31 -3.06 -1.73 -2.93
N LEU A 32 -3.53 -2.55 -1.99
CA LEU A 32 -2.71 -3.45 -1.20
C LEU A 32 -2.04 -4.53 -2.06
N GLU A 33 -2.80 -5.18 -2.94
CA GLU A 33 -2.25 -6.20 -3.84
C GLU A 33 -1.32 -5.59 -4.89
N GLY A 34 -1.65 -4.40 -5.39
CA GLY A 34 -0.76 -3.63 -6.26
C GLY A 34 0.57 -3.32 -5.57
N TYR A 35 0.55 -2.97 -4.29
CA TYR A 35 1.76 -2.74 -3.50
C TYR A 35 2.55 -4.02 -3.26
N ARG A 36 1.89 -5.10 -2.79
CA ARG A 36 2.54 -6.40 -2.53
C ARG A 36 3.19 -7.01 -3.77
N SER A 37 2.64 -6.74 -4.95
CA SER A 37 3.16 -7.23 -6.23
C SER A 37 4.13 -6.27 -6.91
N ASP A 38 4.64 -5.25 -6.20
CA ASP A 38 5.57 -4.22 -6.70
C ASP A 38 5.05 -3.40 -7.89
N ARG A 39 3.74 -3.44 -8.19
CA ARG A 39 3.12 -2.67 -9.28
C ARG A 39 2.75 -1.26 -8.87
N LEU A 40 2.49 -1.04 -7.58
CA LEU A 40 2.21 0.26 -7.00
C LEU A 40 3.28 0.62 -5.98
N THR A 41 3.82 1.82 -6.10
CA THR A 41 4.64 2.43 -5.05
C THR A 41 3.76 2.96 -3.92
N VAL A 42 4.36 3.31 -2.79
CA VAL A 42 3.66 4.01 -1.69
C VAL A 42 2.95 5.28 -2.21
N GLY A 43 3.57 6.02 -3.13
CA GLY A 43 2.97 7.18 -3.78
C GLY A 43 1.74 6.82 -4.63
N GLY A 44 1.80 5.72 -5.38
CA GLY A 44 0.67 5.21 -6.16
C GLY A 44 -0.49 4.76 -5.29
N VAL A 45 -0.22 4.11 -4.16
CA VAL A 45 -1.26 3.74 -3.17
C VAL A 45 -1.92 5.00 -2.59
N ARG A 46 -1.12 6.03 -2.25
CA ARG A 46 -1.62 7.32 -1.76
C ARG A 46 -2.59 7.97 -2.74
N GLU A 47 -2.22 8.03 -4.02
CA GLU A 47 -3.05 8.62 -5.07
C GLU A 47 -4.32 7.82 -5.31
N LEU A 48 -4.24 6.48 -5.34
CA LEU A 48 -5.38 5.61 -5.57
C LEU A 48 -6.44 5.72 -4.47
N LEU A 49 -5.99 5.74 -3.20
CA LEU A 49 -6.86 5.83 -2.03
C LEU A 49 -7.16 7.25 -1.58
N ARG A 50 -6.59 8.25 -2.27
CA ARG A 50 -6.75 9.69 -2.01
C ARG A 50 -6.39 10.06 -0.56
N PHE A 51 -5.32 9.46 -0.05
CA PHE A 51 -4.76 9.85 1.23
C PHE A 51 -4.05 11.19 1.13
N ASP A 52 -4.18 12.00 2.18
CA ASP A 52 -3.49 13.30 2.24
C ASP A 52 -2.00 13.08 2.50
N THR A 53 -1.66 12.07 3.30
CA THR A 53 -0.29 11.85 3.79
C THR A 53 0.25 10.45 3.47
N LEU A 54 1.58 10.33 3.43
CA LEU A 54 2.24 9.03 3.36
C LEU A 54 2.11 8.22 4.66
N MET A 55 1.86 8.89 5.80
CA MET A 55 1.65 8.22 7.10
C MET A 55 0.37 7.40 7.12
N GLU A 56 -0.69 7.85 6.44
CA GLU A 56 -1.93 7.08 6.32
C GLU A 56 -1.73 5.82 5.46
N VAL A 57 -0.92 5.93 4.40
CA VAL A 57 -0.53 4.75 3.60
C VAL A 57 0.26 3.77 4.45
N ASP A 58 1.26 4.25 5.19
CA ASP A 58 2.07 3.42 6.08
C ASP A 58 1.21 2.72 7.16
N ALA A 59 0.24 3.43 7.74
CA ALA A 59 -0.71 2.86 8.68
C ALA A 59 -1.55 1.74 8.04
N LEU A 60 -2.12 1.98 6.85
CA LEU A 60 -2.88 0.98 6.10
C LEU A 60 -2.03 -0.27 5.79
N LEU A 61 -0.82 -0.06 5.28
CA LEU A 61 0.11 -1.13 4.92
C LEU A 61 0.46 -1.98 6.14
N LYS A 62 0.72 -1.35 7.29
CA LYS A 62 0.99 -2.03 8.56
C LYS A 62 -0.21 -2.82 9.08
N GLU A 63 -1.39 -2.22 9.07
CA GLU A 63 -2.65 -2.89 9.49
C GLU A 63 -2.89 -4.18 8.69
N HIS A 64 -2.51 -4.18 7.42
CA HIS A 64 -2.68 -5.30 6.51
C HIS A 64 -1.43 -6.19 6.37
N GLY A 65 -0.40 -5.99 7.21
CA GLY A 65 0.84 -6.77 7.18
C GLY A 65 1.63 -6.69 5.87
N ALA A 66 1.37 -5.68 5.04
CA ALA A 66 2.12 -5.40 3.82
C ALA A 66 3.28 -4.45 4.17
N PHE A 67 4.28 -4.97 4.88
CA PHE A 67 5.47 -4.21 5.25
C PHE A 67 6.26 -3.75 4.02
N LEU A 68 7.15 -2.78 4.23
CA LEU A 68 8.09 -2.36 3.19
C LEU A 68 8.74 -3.59 2.55
N ASN A 69 8.76 -3.65 1.21
CA ASN A 69 9.55 -4.60 0.46
C ASN A 69 11.04 -4.23 0.60
N TYR A 70 11.55 -4.39 1.83
CA TYR A 70 12.90 -4.08 2.23
C TYR A 70 13.53 -5.36 2.77
N THR A 71 14.45 -5.88 1.99
CA THR A 71 15.11 -7.14 2.29
C THR A 71 16.34 -6.92 3.15
N LEU A 72 16.86 -8.01 3.72
CA LEU A 72 18.17 -7.99 4.38
C LEU A 72 19.31 -7.63 3.41
N GLU A 73 19.12 -7.86 2.11
CA GLU A 73 20.11 -7.52 1.09
C GLU A 73 20.15 -6.01 0.84
N ASP A 74 18.97 -5.37 0.75
CA ASP A 74 18.85 -3.92 0.70
C ASP A 74 19.54 -3.26 1.92
N LEU A 75 19.31 -3.82 3.12
CA LEU A 75 19.97 -3.34 4.34
C LEU A 75 21.50 -3.45 4.28
N ARG A 76 22.02 -4.57 3.78
CA ARG A 76 23.46 -4.76 3.65
C ARG A 76 24.04 -3.76 2.65
N GLN A 77 23.38 -3.58 1.52
CA GLN A 77 23.79 -2.62 0.50
C GLN A 77 23.81 -1.20 1.05
N ASP A 78 22.76 -0.78 1.77
CA ASP A 78 22.70 0.53 2.40
C ASP A 78 23.83 0.73 3.41
N CYS A 79 24.14 -0.30 4.21
CA CYS A 79 25.25 -0.27 5.16
C CYS A 79 26.62 -0.15 4.46
N GLU A 80 26.83 -0.87 3.35
CA GLU A 80 28.05 -0.75 2.54
C GLU A 80 28.19 0.64 1.93
N VAL A 81 27.13 1.18 1.35
CA VAL A 81 27.11 2.54 0.79
C VAL A 81 27.41 3.57 1.89
N ALA A 82 26.76 3.46 3.05
CA ALA A 82 27.00 4.36 4.17
C ALA A 82 28.47 4.32 4.64
N ARG A 83 29.08 3.12 4.69
CA ARG A 83 30.50 2.96 5.04
C ARG A 83 31.43 3.63 4.03
N GLN A 84 31.18 3.40 2.73
CA GLN A 84 31.97 4.02 1.66
C GLN A 84 31.89 5.55 1.67
N VAL A 85 30.72 6.10 1.97
CA VAL A 85 30.54 7.56 2.10
C VAL A 85 31.29 8.09 3.31
N ALA A 86 31.20 7.39 4.46
CA ALA A 86 31.91 7.79 5.67
C ALA A 86 33.44 7.76 5.53
N GLU A 87 34.00 6.82 4.76
CA GLU A 87 35.44 6.72 4.47
C GLU A 87 35.97 7.82 3.53
N ARG A 88 35.08 8.59 2.88
CA ARG A 88 35.45 9.67 1.93
C ARG A 88 35.46 11.07 2.56
N VAL A 89 35.06 11.19 3.83
CA VAL A 89 35.02 12.45 4.60
C VAL A 89 36.16 12.47 5.60
#